data_AF-A0A346CLM3-F1
#
_entry.id   AF-A0A346CLM3-F1
#
_cell.length_a   1.000
_cell.length_b   1.000
_cell.length_c   1.000
_cell.angle_alpha   90.00
_cell.angle_beta   90.00
_cell.angle_gamma   90.00
#
_symmetry.space_group_name_H-M   'P 1'
#
loop_
_entity.id
_entity.type
_entity.pdbx_description
1 polymer ?
#
loop_
_entity_poly.entity_id
_entity_poly.type
_entity_poly.pdbx_seq_one_letter_code
_entity_poly.pdbx_strand_id
1 'polypeptide(L)' 'MENAHTQKLYRQFPQTRGKVMLFGEWLNKTEIPDPYKHSEEMFEHVYQLMEKAAGSWQGKI' A
#
# COMPACT_ATOMS: atom_id res chain seq x y z
N MET A 1 -4.76 1.49 -0.82
CA MET A 1 -3.61 0.98 -0.04
C MET A 1 -2.87 2.19 0.51
N GLU A 2 -3.55 2.89 1.41
CA GLU A 2 -3.32 4.30 1.68
C GLU A 2 -3.17 4.53 3.17
N ASN A 3 -2.59 5.68 3.53
CA ASN A 3 -2.41 6.06 4.92
C ASN A 3 -3.76 6.11 5.67
N ALA A 4 -4.85 6.45 5.00
CA ALA A 4 -6.19 6.42 5.58
C ALA A 4 -6.55 5.03 6.16
N HIS A 5 -6.14 3.94 5.49
CA HIS A 5 -6.39 2.57 5.97
C HIS A 5 -5.59 2.28 7.24
N THR A 6 -4.31 2.67 7.25
CA THR A 6 -3.43 2.53 8.42
C THR A 6 -3.97 3.33 9.61
N GLN A 7 -4.42 4.56 9.39
CA GLN A 7 -5.04 5.38 10.45
C GLN A 7 -6.35 4.78 10.96
N LYS A 8 -7.17 4.21 10.09
CA LYS A 8 -8.38 3.49 10.48
C LYS A 8 -8.06 2.29 11.37
N LEU A 9 -7.05 1.50 11.01
CA LEU A 9 -6.58 0.38 11.82
C LEU A 9 -6.02 0.83 13.17
N TYR A 10 -5.25 1.92 13.22
CA TYR A 10 -4.72 2.45 14.48
C TYR A 10 -5.80 2.98 15.43
N ARG A 11 -6.91 3.49 14.89
CA ARG A 11 -8.07 3.92 15.68
C ARG A 11 -8.84 2.73 16.22
N GLN A 12 -9.05 1.70 15.40
CA GLN A 12 -9.84 0.52 15.78
C GLN A 12 -9.05 -0.47 16.65
N PHE A 13 -7.76 -0.63 16.38
CA PHE A 13 -6.86 -1.59 17.01
C PHE A 13 -5.50 -0.92 17.32
N PRO A 14 -5.39 -0.14 18.40
CA PRO A 14 -4.17 0.60 18.74
C PRO A 14 -2.91 -0.28 18.85
N GLN A 15 -3.06 -1.56 19.22
CA GLN A 15 -1.99 -2.57 19.32
C GLN A 15 -1.33 -2.93 17.97
N THR A 16 -1.93 -2.51 16.85
CA THR A 16 -1.39 -2.71 15.51
C THR A 16 -0.36 -1.65 15.10
N ARG A 17 -0.21 -0.58 15.90
CA ARG A 17 0.84 0.43 15.70
C ARG A 17 2.22 -0.23 15.69
N GLY A 18 3.01 0.07 14.66
CA GLY A 18 4.34 -0.53 14.44
C GLY A 18 4.34 -1.91 13.77
N LYS A 19 3.19 -2.56 13.63
CA LYS A 19 3.05 -3.86 12.92
C LYS A 19 2.37 -3.72 11.56
N VAL A 20 1.64 -2.63 11.35
CA VAL A 20 0.99 -2.28 10.09
C VAL A 20 1.74 -1.11 9.46
N MET A 21 2.19 -1.31 8.22
CA MET A 21 2.92 -0.33 7.40
C MET A 21 2.21 -0.18 6.04
N LEU A 22 2.56 0.88 5.30
CA LEU A 22 2.04 1.08 3.95
C LEU A 22 2.61 0.01 3.00
N PHE A 23 1.85 -0.45 2.02
CA PHE A 23 2.41 -1.41 1.06
C PHE A 23 3.53 -0.79 0.22
N GLY A 24 3.47 0.50 -0.07
CA GLY A 24 4.59 1.25 -0.67
C GLY A 24 5.56 1.86 0.33
N GLU A 25 5.67 1.36 1.57
CA GLU A 25 6.56 1.95 2.60
C GLU A 25 8.00 2.14 2.08
N TRP A 26 8.54 1.11 1.42
CA TRP A 26 9.91 1.11 0.86
C TRP A 26 10.01 1.68 -0.55
N LEU A 27 8.87 2.11 -1.11
CA LEU A 27 8.79 2.85 -2.37
C LEU A 27 8.48 4.32 -2.03
N ASN A 28 9.33 4.98 -1.24
CA ASN A 28 9.15 6.36 -0.79
C ASN A 28 7.80 6.66 -0.11
N LYS A 29 7.25 5.67 0.63
CA LYS A 29 5.92 5.78 1.25
C LYS A 29 4.81 6.13 0.25
N THR A 30 4.92 5.58 -0.97
CA THR A 30 3.94 5.80 -2.05
C THR A 30 2.65 5.06 -1.72
N GLU A 31 1.53 5.77 -1.80
CA GLU A 31 0.20 5.17 -1.72
C GLU A 31 -0.16 4.53 -3.05
N ILE A 32 -0.80 3.35 -2.97
CA ILE A 32 -1.28 2.67 -4.16
C ILE A 32 -2.79 2.96 -4.29
N PRO A 33 -3.21 3.65 -5.37
CA PRO A 33 -4.60 4.05 -5.56
C PRO A 33 -5.47 2.83 -5.89
N ASP A 34 -6.75 2.92 -5.56
CA ASP A 34 -7.74 1.89 -5.89
C ASP A 34 -8.14 1.98 -7.37
N PRO A 35 -7.91 0.94 -8.20
CA PRO A 35 -8.30 0.94 -9.60
C PRO A 35 -9.79 0.61 -9.81
N TYR A 36 -10.55 0.32 -8.75
CA TYR A 36 -11.94 -0.10 -8.88
C TYR A 36 -12.79 0.89 -9.69
N LYS A 37 -13.50 0.38 -10.72
CA LYS A 37 -14.31 1.14 -11.68
C LYS A 37 -13.53 2.09 -12.60
N HIS A 38 -12.21 1.90 -12.76
CA HIS A 38 -11.41 2.60 -13.75
C HIS A 38 -11.14 1.76 -15.01
N SER A 39 -10.44 2.35 -15.98
CA SER A 39 -10.01 1.70 -17.22
C SER A 39 -8.98 0.60 -16.96
N GLU A 40 -8.85 -0.32 -17.92
CA GLU A 40 -7.82 -1.38 -17.90
C GLU A 40 -6.40 -0.81 -17.75
N GLU A 41 -6.10 0.32 -18.41
CA GLU A 41 -4.82 1.04 -18.26
C GLU A 41 -4.55 1.47 -16.81
N MET A 42 -5.58 1.90 -16.06
CA MET A 42 -5.43 2.24 -14.65
C MET A 42 -5.15 0.99 -13.80
N PHE A 43 -5.77 -0.15 -14.13
CA PHE A 43 -5.46 -1.42 -13.49
C PHE A 43 -4.01 -1.85 -13.75
N GLU A 44 -3.53 -1.75 -14.99
CA GLU A 44 -2.14 -2.05 -15.34
C GLU A 44 -1.16 -1.13 -14.61
N HIS A 45 -1.45 0.17 -14.53
CA HIS A 45 -0.63 1.12 -13.80
C HIS A 45 -0.53 0.76 -12.31
N VAL A 46 -1.67 0.46 -11.67
CA VAL A 46 -1.70 0.02 -10.27
C VAL A 46 -0.96 -1.30 -10.08
N TYR A 47 -1.10 -2.24 -11.03
CA TYR A 47 -0.38 -3.51 -10.99
C TYR A 47 1.14 -3.32 -11.01
N GLN A 48 1.65 -2.47 -11.90
CA GLN A 48 3.09 -2.13 -11.94
C GLN A 48 3.57 -1.46 -10.64
N LEU A 49 2.74 -0.61 -10.02
CA LEU A 49 3.06 -0.03 -8.72
C LEU A 49 3.10 -1.10 -7.62
N MET A 50 2.15 -2.04 -7.62
CA MET A 50 2.13 -3.16 -6.68
C MET A 50 3.35 -4.06 -6.84
N GLU A 51 3.76 -4.37 -8.07
CA GLU A 51 4.95 -5.19 -8.34
C GLU A 51 6.22 -4.52 -7.80
N LYS A 52 6.43 -3.23 -8.08
CA LYS A 52 7.56 -2.45 -7.56
C LYS A 52 7.57 -2.42 -6.03
N ALA A 53 6.40 -2.19 -5.42
CA ALA A 53 6.27 -2.18 -3.98
C ALA A 53 6.56 -3.56 -3.37
N ALA A 54 6.02 -4.64 -3.92
CA ALA A 54 6.29 -6.01 -3.47
C ALA A 54 7.79 -6.36 -3.57
N GLY A 55 8.44 -6.00 -4.69
CA GLY A 55 9.88 -6.17 -4.85
C GLY A 55 10.69 -5.41 -3.81
N SER A 56 10.27 -4.19 -3.45
CA SER A 56 10.94 -3.40 -2.42
C SER A 56 10.84 -4.02 -1.01
N TRP A 57 9.81 -4.85 -0.75
CA TRP A 57 9.65 -5.59 0.50
C TRP A 57 10.55 -6.83 0.61
N GLN A 58 10.93 -7.45 -0.51
CA GLN A 58 11.67 -8.72 -0.52
C GLN A 58 12.99 -8.67 0.27
N GLY A 59 13.64 -7.50 0.36
CA GLY A 59 14.88 -7.30 1.13
C GLY A 59 14.69 -6.65 2.51
N LYS A 60 13.45 -6.52 2.99
CA LYS A 60 13.07 -5.80 4.22
C LYS A 60 12.29 -6.66 5.21
N ILE A 61 11.91 -7.87 4.80
CA ILE A 61 11.29 -8.93 5.60
C ILE A 61 12.38 -9.95 5.92
#